data_AF-A0A8S9UEZ2-F1
#
_entry.id   AF-A0A8S9UEZ2-F1
#
_cell.length_a   1.000
_cell.length_b   1.000
_cell.length_c   1.000
_cell.angle_alpha   90.00
_cell.angle_beta   90.00
_cell.angle_gamma   90.00
#
_symmetry.space_group_name_H-M   'P 1'
#
loop_
_entity.id
_entity.type
_entity.pdbx_description
1 polymer ?
#
loop_
_entity_poly.entity_id
_entity_poly.type
_entity_poly.pdbx_seq_one_letter_code
_entity_poly.pdbx_strand_id
1 'polypeptide(L)'
;MYWFHALLVTVFAFLASTDSLSAAAHSGQRKTGLTKSSTTAIVSNAKRSLRFNDKENGVVGGEDIIEGRGGGKLSDYFGRFGGMKSKMLQWARAGKSDDFVIENLDLKGLSGHTLKSNKNYKHNKQFQEALLDISLKKMTSTSEIWRRMGFEKLKTIDDVYAAHATDAFQLYMRYARHFDDAALKNNVKHKTPIPVISDDVTYAEATARISRWRLDDRPADYVKAALRLDNLSPAALLERQYFDLYVIFLKSKTNRMFSAGESKEKVESFVKTALNLNSMSPEDIPTTIGKYYSYLLVPKARTLD
;
A
#
# COMPACT_ATOMS: atom_id res chain seq x y z
N MET A 1 -17.21 18.13 -11.96
CA MET A 1 -16.92 19.00 -10.80
C MET A 1 -15.64 18.49 -10.16
N TYR A 2 -14.51 19.17 -10.36
CA TYR A 2 -13.16 18.64 -10.12
C TYR A 2 -12.40 19.49 -9.10
N TRP A 3 -12.53 19.17 -7.81
CA TRP A 3 -11.73 19.79 -6.75
C TRP A 3 -11.49 18.82 -5.59
N PHE A 4 -10.29 18.26 -5.50
CA PHE A 4 -9.57 18.09 -4.24
C PHE A 4 -8.08 18.29 -4.50
N HIS A 5 -7.42 18.98 -3.57
CA HIS A 5 -6.09 19.54 -3.82
C HIS A 5 -4.98 18.49 -3.70
N ALA A 6 -3.98 18.58 -4.57
CA ALA A 6 -2.70 17.92 -4.35
C ALA A 6 -1.96 18.63 -3.21
N LEU A 7 -1.83 17.95 -2.06
CA LEU A 7 -0.91 18.33 -1.00
C LEU A 7 -0.03 17.11 -0.71
N LEU A 8 1.07 17.04 -1.46
CA LEU A 8 1.99 15.90 -1.51
C LEU A 8 3.18 16.15 -0.57
N VAL A 9 3.64 15.11 0.13
CA VAL A 9 4.83 15.09 1.02
C VAL A 9 4.64 16.02 2.27
N THR A 10 4.92 15.63 3.52
CA THR A 10 6.12 14.94 4.01
C THR A 10 5.92 14.34 5.41
N VAL A 11 5.81 13.00 5.54
CA VAL A 11 5.98 12.29 6.84
C VAL A 11 6.84 11.03 6.70
N PHE A 12 6.58 10.17 5.71
CA PHE A 12 7.34 8.93 5.49
C PHE A 12 8.65 9.12 4.66
N ALA A 13 9.30 10.27 4.76
CA ALA A 13 10.44 10.65 3.91
C ALA A 13 11.79 10.76 4.63
N PHE A 14 12.00 10.01 5.74
CA PHE A 14 13.33 9.69 6.26
C PHE A 14 13.33 8.28 6.90
N LEU A 15 13.53 7.26 6.06
CA LEU A 15 13.82 5.87 6.46
C LEU A 15 14.91 5.26 5.56
N ALA A 16 15.89 6.07 5.16
CA ALA A 16 17.12 5.65 4.53
C ALA A 16 18.30 6.20 5.36
N SER A 17 19.18 5.30 5.80
CA SER A 17 20.55 5.56 6.27
C SER A 17 20.82 6.76 7.19
N THR A 18 20.53 6.62 8.49
CA THR A 18 21.31 7.30 9.56
C THR A 18 21.44 6.39 10.79
N ASP A 19 22.23 5.30 10.70
CA ASP A 19 22.61 4.49 11.87
C ASP A 19 23.96 3.78 11.63
N SER A 20 25.05 4.55 11.63
CA SER A 20 26.43 4.08 11.81
C SER A 20 27.34 5.24 12.22
N LEU A 21 28.26 4.99 13.16
CA LEU A 21 29.42 5.84 13.46
C LEU A 21 29.14 7.29 13.92
N SER A 22 28.47 7.41 15.08
CA SER A 22 28.90 8.45 16.02
C SER A 22 30.26 8.05 16.61
N ALA A 23 31.28 8.88 16.39
CA ALA A 23 32.61 8.75 16.97
C ALA A 23 33.04 10.07 17.66
N ALA A 24 32.18 10.59 18.53
CA ALA A 24 32.44 11.82 19.28
C ALA A 24 33.20 11.51 20.59
N ALA A 25 34.50 11.82 20.62
CA ALA A 25 35.28 11.87 21.86
C ALA A 25 35.10 13.22 22.58
N HIS A 26 35.40 13.23 23.90
CA HIS A 26 35.49 14.41 24.78
C HIS A 26 34.19 15.24 24.99
N SER A 27 33.47 15.13 26.12
CA SER A 27 33.79 15.49 27.53
C SER A 27 33.61 16.98 27.86
N GLY A 28 32.69 17.35 28.78
CA GLY A 28 32.47 18.76 29.14
C GLY A 28 31.43 19.11 30.23
N GLN A 29 31.70 18.76 31.50
CA GLN A 29 31.28 19.47 32.73
C GLN A 29 29.78 19.66 33.12
N ARG A 30 29.59 19.97 34.42
CA ARG A 30 28.32 20.20 35.15
C ARG A 30 28.01 21.70 35.32
N LYS A 31 26.73 22.04 35.57
CA LYS A 31 26.20 22.76 36.77
C LYS A 31 24.72 23.16 36.57
N THR A 32 23.77 22.57 37.30
CA THR A 32 23.14 23.09 38.56
C THR A 32 22.51 24.48 38.48
N GLY A 33 21.18 24.57 38.65
CA GLY A 33 20.44 25.81 38.89
C GLY A 33 19.01 25.52 39.35
N LEU A 34 18.60 26.08 40.49
CA LEU A 34 17.26 25.93 41.08
C LEU A 34 16.62 27.32 41.22
N THR A 35 15.31 27.46 41.00
CA THR A 35 14.52 28.58 41.55
C THR A 35 13.01 28.27 41.53
N LYS A 36 12.25 28.93 42.41
CA LYS A 36 10.79 28.85 42.54
C LYS A 36 10.18 30.24 42.34
N SER A 37 8.92 30.35 41.92
CA SER A 37 8.01 31.42 42.40
C SER A 37 6.53 31.12 42.14
N SER A 38 5.66 31.96 42.71
CA SER A 38 4.18 31.88 42.75
C SER A 38 3.57 33.29 42.55
N THR A 39 2.27 33.50 42.30
CA THR A 39 1.14 32.54 42.28
C THR A 39 0.41 32.61 40.92
N THR A 40 -0.89 32.90 40.68
CA THR A 40 -2.08 33.24 41.49
C THR A 40 -3.34 32.82 40.69
N ALA A 41 -4.48 32.59 41.35
CA ALA A 41 -5.75 32.24 40.70
C ALA A 41 -6.71 33.44 40.62
N ILE A 42 -7.57 33.46 39.59
CA ILE A 42 -8.80 34.26 39.55
C ILE A 42 -9.95 33.34 39.15
N VAL A 43 -10.93 33.19 40.05
CA VAL A 43 -12.26 32.65 39.75
C VAL A 43 -13.24 33.82 39.81
N SER A 44 -14.08 33.97 38.79
CA SER A 44 -15.28 34.80 38.86
C SER A 44 -16.50 33.92 38.53
N ASN A 45 -17.63 34.22 39.15
CA ASN A 45 -18.77 33.31 39.23
C ASN A 45 -20.07 34.10 39.07
N ALA A 46 -20.81 33.87 37.99
CA ALA A 46 -22.04 34.58 37.66
C ALA A 46 -23.20 33.58 37.52
N LYS A 47 -24.34 33.88 38.16
CA LYS A 47 -25.51 32.99 38.26
C LYS A 47 -26.74 33.56 37.54
N ARG A 48 -27.51 32.65 36.94
CA ARG A 48 -28.95 32.73 36.56
C ARG A 48 -29.37 33.77 35.49
N SER A 49 -30.01 33.24 34.44
CA SER A 49 -31.45 33.48 34.22
C SER A 49 -32.09 32.25 33.56
N LEU A 50 -33.39 32.27 33.23
CA LEU A 50 -34.20 31.08 32.88
C LEU A 50 -35.29 31.35 31.82
N ARG A 51 -35.72 30.27 31.13
CA ARG A 51 -36.81 30.17 30.12
C ARG A 51 -36.43 30.77 28.74
N PHE A 52 -37.04 30.39 27.61
CA PHE A 52 -38.25 29.58 27.34
C PHE A 52 -38.00 28.42 26.33
N ASN A 53 -39.00 27.55 26.12
CA ASN A 53 -39.04 26.56 25.03
C ASN A 53 -39.60 27.19 23.74
N ASP A 54 -39.30 26.61 22.58
CA ASP A 54 -40.36 25.98 21.76
C ASP A 54 -39.79 24.97 20.72
N LYS A 55 -40.68 24.21 20.06
CA LYS A 55 -40.39 23.26 18.98
C LYS A 55 -41.11 23.66 17.70
N GLU A 56 -40.48 23.51 16.54
CA GLU A 56 -41.01 22.57 15.52
C GLU A 56 -39.96 22.21 14.43
N ASN A 57 -40.38 21.47 13.40
CA ASN A 57 -39.52 20.69 12.52
C ASN A 57 -39.29 21.34 11.14
N GLY A 58 -38.11 21.13 10.55
CA GLY A 58 -37.82 21.56 9.18
C GLY A 58 -36.37 21.24 8.76
N VAL A 59 -36.12 20.00 8.30
CA VAL A 59 -34.80 19.57 7.82
C VAL A 59 -34.85 19.30 6.33
N VAL A 60 -33.94 19.92 5.57
CA VAL A 60 -33.06 19.34 4.53
C VAL A 60 -32.23 20.48 3.91
N GLY A 61 -30.89 20.40 4.04
CA GLY A 61 -29.93 21.39 3.52
C GLY A 61 -28.66 21.48 4.37
N GLY A 62 -27.49 21.69 3.74
CA GLY A 62 -26.15 21.61 4.36
C GLY A 62 -25.56 20.19 4.26
N GLU A 63 -24.33 19.92 3.82
CA GLU A 63 -23.14 20.78 3.61
C GLU A 63 -22.60 21.51 4.86
N ASP A 64 -21.27 21.44 5.02
CA ASP A 64 -20.39 22.24 5.90
C ASP A 64 -20.66 22.35 7.41
N ILE A 65 -20.95 21.23 8.11
CA ILE A 65 -20.80 21.16 9.58
C ILE A 65 -20.12 19.86 10.08
N ILE A 66 -18.79 19.75 9.97
CA ILE A 66 -17.99 18.85 10.83
C ILE A 66 -16.68 19.57 11.25
N GLU A 67 -16.51 19.75 12.57
CA GLU A 67 -15.25 20.14 13.25
C GLU A 67 -14.71 21.57 13.03
N GLY A 68 -15.60 22.54 12.86
CA GLY A 68 -15.36 23.87 13.45
C GLY A 68 -15.27 23.79 14.98
N ARG A 69 -14.56 24.72 15.65
CA ARG A 69 -14.31 24.70 17.11
C ARG A 69 -15.58 24.67 17.97
N GLY A 70 -16.12 23.48 18.23
CA GLY A 70 -17.26 23.24 19.12
C GLY A 70 -17.68 21.77 19.12
N GLY A 71 -17.65 21.11 20.27
CA GLY A 71 -18.08 19.71 20.41
C GLY A 71 -19.59 19.58 20.18
N GLY A 72 -20.00 18.73 19.25
CA GLY A 72 -21.38 18.70 18.75
C GLY A 72 -21.96 17.31 18.48
N LYS A 73 -22.45 16.65 19.53
CA LYS A 73 -23.39 15.50 19.54
C LYS A 73 -22.94 14.18 18.87
N LEU A 74 -22.32 14.17 17.69
CA LEU A 74 -21.90 12.94 17.01
C LEU A 74 -20.68 12.28 17.68
N SER A 75 -19.70 13.07 18.11
CA SER A 75 -18.60 12.61 18.96
C SER A 75 -19.11 11.91 20.22
N ASP A 76 -20.15 12.47 20.82
CA ASP A 76 -20.63 12.12 22.15
C ASP A 76 -21.49 10.85 22.11
N TYR A 77 -22.24 10.65 21.01
CA TYR A 77 -22.98 9.41 20.76
C TYR A 77 -22.04 8.21 20.58
N PHE A 78 -20.97 8.35 19.79
CA PHE A 78 -20.05 7.25 19.51
C PHE A 78 -19.00 7.03 20.60
N GLY A 79 -18.55 8.08 21.29
CA GLY A 79 -17.67 7.96 22.45
C GLY A 79 -18.28 7.21 23.63
N ARG A 80 -19.62 7.10 23.69
CA ARG A 80 -20.35 6.45 24.79
C ARG A 80 -20.42 4.92 24.69
N PHE A 81 -20.27 4.35 23.49
CA PHE A 81 -20.40 2.89 23.25
C PHE A 81 -19.36 2.30 22.27
N GLY A 82 -18.56 3.11 21.58
CA GLY A 82 -17.55 2.66 20.62
C GLY A 82 -16.12 2.95 21.09
N GLY A 83 -15.39 1.93 21.56
CA GLY A 83 -13.97 2.04 21.88
C GLY A 83 -13.10 2.43 20.67
N MET A 84 -11.82 2.76 20.91
CA MET A 84 -10.94 3.41 19.91
C MET A 84 -10.96 2.79 18.49
N LYS A 85 -11.04 1.46 18.34
CA LYS A 85 -11.15 0.80 17.02
C LYS A 85 -12.38 1.29 16.22
N SER A 86 -13.51 1.51 16.89
CA SER A 86 -14.74 2.05 16.29
C SER A 86 -14.60 3.52 15.91
N LYS A 87 -13.80 4.31 16.65
CA LYS A 87 -13.45 5.69 16.30
C LYS A 87 -12.56 5.73 15.04
N MET A 88 -11.55 4.86 14.95
CA MET A 88 -10.69 4.75 13.77
C MET A 88 -11.49 4.35 12.52
N LEU A 89 -12.40 3.37 12.63
CA LEU A 89 -13.28 2.96 11.53
C LEU A 89 -14.23 4.08 11.07
N GLN A 90 -14.69 4.94 11.98
CA GLN A 90 -15.50 6.11 11.61
C GLN A 90 -14.67 7.17 10.87
N TRP A 91 -13.48 7.51 11.35
CA TRP A 91 -12.57 8.42 10.64
C TRP A 91 -12.21 7.91 9.24
N ALA A 92 -11.99 6.60 9.08
CA ALA A 92 -11.74 5.97 7.79
C ALA A 92 -12.96 6.05 6.85
N ARG A 93 -14.18 5.83 7.36
CA ARG A 93 -15.44 6.00 6.61
C ARG A 93 -15.71 7.46 6.21
N ALA A 94 -15.36 8.40 7.08
CA ALA A 94 -15.49 9.83 6.87
C ALA A 94 -14.37 10.43 5.98
N GLY A 95 -13.48 9.61 5.43
CA GLY A 95 -12.44 10.06 4.50
C GLY A 95 -11.40 11.00 5.12
N LYS A 96 -11.20 10.97 6.45
CA LYS A 96 -10.21 11.82 7.13
C LYS A 96 -8.80 11.54 6.59
N SER A 97 -7.96 12.57 6.57
CA SER A 97 -6.58 12.48 6.12
C SER A 97 -5.67 11.81 7.14
N ASP A 98 -4.52 11.32 6.68
CA ASP A 98 -3.53 10.71 7.55
C ASP A 98 -2.93 11.74 8.53
N ASP A 99 -2.74 12.99 8.09
CA ASP A 99 -2.31 14.12 8.95
C ASP A 99 -3.32 14.43 10.06
N PHE A 100 -4.63 14.45 9.75
CA PHE A 100 -5.68 14.66 10.74
C PHE A 100 -5.62 13.59 11.84
N VAL A 101 -5.37 12.32 11.46
CA VAL A 101 -5.26 11.21 12.42
C VAL A 101 -3.94 11.23 13.18
N ILE A 102 -2.82 11.64 12.55
CA ILE A 102 -1.53 11.83 13.22
C ILE A 102 -1.62 12.95 14.28
N GLU A 103 -2.30 14.05 13.98
CA GLU A 103 -2.55 15.15 14.91
C GLU A 103 -3.50 14.74 16.04
N ASN A 104 -4.67 14.16 15.72
CA ASN A 104 -5.67 13.74 16.72
C ASN A 104 -5.30 12.44 17.49
N LEU A 105 -4.08 11.93 17.32
CA LEU A 105 -3.49 10.81 18.10
C LEU A 105 -2.18 11.21 18.80
N ASP A 106 -1.82 12.50 18.85
CA ASP A 106 -0.57 12.98 19.47
C ASP A 106 0.70 12.31 18.89
N LEU A 107 0.70 12.04 17.57
CA LEU A 107 1.81 11.44 16.83
C LEU A 107 2.60 12.45 15.98
N LYS A 108 2.13 13.70 15.90
CA LYS A 108 2.74 14.78 15.11
C LYS A 108 4.18 15.05 15.57
N GLY A 109 5.12 15.02 14.63
CA GLY A 109 6.56 15.18 14.90
C GLY A 109 7.28 13.93 15.43
N LEU A 110 6.59 12.80 15.65
CA LEU A 110 7.23 11.56 16.07
C LEU A 110 7.68 10.73 14.85
N SER A 111 8.88 10.16 14.91
CA SER A 111 9.45 9.32 13.85
C SER A 111 10.14 8.07 14.43
N GLY A 112 10.56 7.15 13.55
CA GLY A 112 11.42 6.00 13.89
C GLY A 112 10.91 5.15 15.06
N HIS A 113 11.81 4.82 15.98
CA HIS A 113 11.49 4.07 17.20
C HIS A 113 10.51 4.82 18.11
N THR A 114 10.67 6.15 18.27
CA THR A 114 9.83 6.99 19.12
C THR A 114 8.36 6.98 18.69
N LEU A 115 8.10 6.99 17.38
CA LEU A 115 6.76 6.80 16.82
C LEU A 115 6.22 5.41 17.14
N LYS A 116 6.98 4.34 16.83
CA LYS A 116 6.52 2.95 16.98
C LYS A 116 6.22 2.57 18.43
N SER A 117 6.97 3.15 19.38
CA SER A 117 6.83 2.91 20.82
C SER A 117 5.76 3.79 21.50
N ASN A 118 5.16 4.76 20.80
CA ASN A 118 4.04 5.53 21.34
C ASN A 118 2.77 4.66 21.46
N LYS A 119 2.14 4.66 22.64
CA LYS A 119 0.89 3.95 22.95
C LYS A 119 -0.24 4.17 21.94
N ASN A 120 -0.26 5.31 21.24
CA ASN A 120 -1.28 5.69 20.25
C ASN A 120 -0.96 5.19 18.83
N TYR A 121 0.27 4.76 18.52
CA TYR A 121 0.66 4.25 17.18
C TYR A 121 -0.19 3.07 16.72
N LYS A 122 -0.60 2.21 17.66
CA LYS A 122 -1.53 1.09 17.40
C LYS A 122 -2.89 1.55 16.84
N HIS A 123 -3.34 2.77 17.16
CA HIS A 123 -4.60 3.32 16.67
C HIS A 123 -4.45 3.90 15.27
N ASN A 124 -3.31 4.52 14.92
CA ASN A 124 -3.01 4.87 13.53
C ASN A 124 -3.01 3.61 12.65
N LYS A 125 -2.36 2.52 13.09
CA LYS A 125 -2.43 1.23 12.36
C LYS A 125 -3.85 0.71 12.16
N GLN A 126 -4.70 0.77 13.20
CA GLN A 126 -6.13 0.40 13.09
C GLN A 126 -6.92 1.29 12.11
N PHE A 127 -6.56 2.56 11.96
CA PHE A 127 -7.14 3.47 10.98
C PHE A 127 -6.68 3.13 9.56
N GLN A 128 -5.39 2.86 9.35
CA GLN A 128 -4.86 2.42 8.05
C GLN A 128 -5.44 1.06 7.60
N GLU A 129 -5.58 0.11 8.53
CA GLU A 129 -6.28 -1.16 8.29
C GLU A 129 -7.75 -0.92 7.86
N ALA A 130 -8.48 -0.06 8.58
CA ALA A 130 -9.87 0.25 8.27
C ALA A 130 -10.05 1.00 6.93
N LEU A 131 -9.10 1.86 6.55
CA LEU A 131 -9.07 2.51 5.24
C LEU A 131 -8.93 1.47 4.12
N LEU A 132 -7.99 0.53 4.26
CA LEU A 132 -7.76 -0.50 3.24
C LEU A 132 -8.93 -1.49 3.12
N ASP A 133 -9.59 -1.84 4.24
CA ASP A 133 -10.84 -2.61 4.24
C ASP A 133 -11.96 -1.90 3.45
N ILE A 134 -11.99 -0.57 3.45
CA ILE A 134 -12.96 0.24 2.69
C ILE A 134 -12.53 0.35 1.23
N SER A 135 -11.25 0.61 0.95
CA SER A 135 -10.69 0.68 -0.40
C SER A 135 -10.87 -0.64 -1.17
N LEU A 136 -10.68 -1.78 -0.50
CA LEU A 136 -10.86 -3.11 -1.08
C LEU A 136 -12.33 -3.37 -1.45
N LYS A 137 -13.27 -2.96 -0.57
CA LYS A 137 -14.71 -3.05 -0.85
C LYS A 137 -15.16 -2.14 -1.99
N LYS A 138 -14.42 -1.06 -2.27
CA LYS A 138 -14.59 -0.17 -3.43
C LYS A 138 -13.82 -0.63 -4.68
N MET A 139 -12.99 -1.68 -4.59
CA MET A 139 -12.01 -2.06 -5.62
C MET A 139 -11.13 -0.88 -6.09
N THR A 140 -10.63 -0.08 -5.14
CA THR A 140 -9.66 1.01 -5.41
C THR A 140 -8.36 0.43 -5.99
N SER A 141 -7.78 1.04 -7.03
CA SER A 141 -6.61 0.47 -7.72
C SER A 141 -5.38 0.35 -6.80
N THR A 142 -4.46 -0.58 -7.11
CA THR A 142 -3.22 -0.69 -6.33
C THR A 142 -2.35 0.57 -6.46
N SER A 143 -2.35 1.22 -7.63
CA SER A 143 -1.60 2.45 -7.88
C SER A 143 -2.12 3.66 -7.11
N GLU A 144 -3.44 3.77 -6.85
CA GLU A 144 -3.97 4.81 -5.97
C GLU A 144 -3.51 4.58 -4.51
N ILE A 145 -3.47 3.34 -4.04
CA ILE A 145 -2.95 3.00 -2.71
C ILE A 145 -1.42 3.17 -2.63
N TRP A 146 -0.69 2.85 -3.70
CA TRP A 146 0.76 3.08 -3.83
C TRP A 146 1.10 4.58 -3.74
N ARG A 147 0.35 5.42 -4.47
CA ARG A 147 0.39 6.89 -4.35
C ARG A 147 0.05 7.37 -2.94
N ARG A 148 -1.04 6.88 -2.33
CA ARG A 148 -1.41 7.25 -0.96
C ARG A 148 -0.31 6.92 0.07
N MET A 149 0.34 5.77 -0.06
CA MET A 149 1.46 5.36 0.81
C MET A 149 2.75 6.15 0.55
N GLY A 150 2.77 7.08 -0.41
CA GLY A 150 3.92 7.91 -0.74
C GLY A 150 5.02 7.17 -1.49
N PHE A 151 4.69 6.08 -2.20
CA PHE A 151 5.66 5.23 -2.91
C PHE A 151 5.94 5.67 -4.36
N GLU A 152 5.29 6.72 -4.88
CA GLU A 152 5.62 7.33 -6.18
C GLU A 152 7.07 7.83 -6.29
N LYS A 153 7.73 8.07 -5.15
CA LYS A 153 9.14 8.43 -5.06
C LYS A 153 10.11 7.26 -5.27
N LEU A 154 9.65 6.01 -5.13
CA LEU A 154 10.47 4.83 -5.41
C LEU A 154 10.61 4.70 -6.93
N LYS A 155 11.83 4.75 -7.46
CA LYS A 155 12.09 4.74 -8.91
C LYS A 155 12.82 3.48 -9.37
N THR A 156 13.67 2.93 -8.52
CA THR A 156 14.54 1.78 -8.79
C THR A 156 14.01 0.50 -8.15
N ILE A 157 14.59 -0.64 -8.52
CA ILE A 157 14.34 -1.93 -7.87
C ILE A 157 14.90 -1.90 -6.42
N ASP A 158 16.00 -1.21 -6.19
CA ASP A 158 16.65 -1.12 -4.87
C ASP A 158 15.83 -0.26 -3.88
N ASP A 159 15.16 0.80 -4.37
CA ASP A 159 14.17 1.56 -3.59
C ASP A 159 13.04 0.64 -3.07
N VAL A 160 12.59 -0.29 -3.91
CA VAL A 160 11.53 -1.26 -3.58
C VAL A 160 12.04 -2.31 -2.59
N TYR A 161 13.29 -2.77 -2.73
CA TYR A 161 13.90 -3.67 -1.74
C TYR A 161 14.12 -2.99 -0.38
N ALA A 162 14.60 -1.75 -0.34
CA ALA A 162 14.75 -0.97 0.88
C ALA A 162 13.39 -0.71 1.56
N ALA A 163 12.35 -0.39 0.77
CA ALA A 163 11.00 -0.20 1.29
C ALA A 163 10.39 -1.50 1.86
N HIS A 164 10.82 -2.68 1.41
CA HIS A 164 10.21 -3.97 1.74
C HIS A 164 10.15 -4.29 3.25
N ALA A 165 11.09 -3.76 4.05
CA ALA A 165 11.12 -3.95 5.50
C ALA A 165 10.14 -3.04 6.28
N THR A 166 9.49 -2.08 5.63
CA THR A 166 8.64 -1.07 6.30
C THR A 166 7.21 -1.54 6.56
N ASP A 167 6.63 -1.10 7.70
CA ASP A 167 5.23 -1.36 8.07
C ASP A 167 4.26 -0.98 6.94
N ALA A 168 4.50 0.16 6.28
CA ALA A 168 3.67 0.67 5.20
C ALA A 168 3.74 -0.20 3.94
N PHE A 169 4.93 -0.66 3.54
CA PHE A 169 5.07 -1.52 2.37
C PHE A 169 4.48 -2.91 2.62
N GLN A 170 4.67 -3.48 3.81
CA GLN A 170 4.02 -4.73 4.22
C GLN A 170 2.49 -4.59 4.28
N LEU A 171 1.98 -3.41 4.63
CA LEU A 171 0.54 -3.12 4.60
C LEU A 171 0.01 -2.99 3.15
N TYR A 172 0.75 -2.31 2.26
CA TYR A 172 0.45 -2.27 0.83
C TYR A 172 0.47 -3.67 0.17
N MET A 173 1.48 -4.50 0.45
CA MET A 173 1.59 -5.86 -0.09
C MET A 173 0.43 -6.77 0.36
N ARG A 174 -0.12 -6.53 1.57
CA ARG A 174 -1.34 -7.18 2.06
C ARG A 174 -2.58 -6.73 1.28
N TYR A 175 -2.70 -5.42 1.00
CA TYR A 175 -3.77 -4.88 0.17
C TYR A 175 -3.73 -5.47 -1.25
N ALA A 176 -2.57 -5.38 -1.92
CA ALA A 176 -2.37 -5.88 -3.27
C ALA A 176 -2.72 -7.38 -3.38
N ARG A 177 -2.32 -8.20 -2.40
CA ARG A 177 -2.71 -9.62 -2.33
C ARG A 177 -4.23 -9.81 -2.27
N HIS A 178 -4.92 -9.10 -1.38
CA HIS A 178 -6.38 -9.23 -1.25
C HIS A 178 -7.14 -8.68 -2.47
N PHE A 179 -6.61 -7.64 -3.12
CA PHE A 179 -7.11 -7.14 -4.39
C PHE A 179 -6.99 -8.22 -5.49
N ASP A 180 -5.85 -8.91 -5.56
CA ASP A 180 -5.67 -10.04 -6.49
C ASP A 180 -6.60 -11.23 -6.19
N ASP A 181 -6.79 -11.57 -4.91
CA ASP A 181 -7.73 -12.64 -4.50
C ASP A 181 -9.17 -12.30 -4.91
N ALA A 182 -9.57 -11.02 -4.78
CA ALA A 182 -10.86 -10.53 -5.23
C ALA A 182 -10.99 -10.50 -6.76
N ALA A 183 -9.96 -10.06 -7.48
CA ALA A 183 -9.91 -10.07 -8.94
C ALA A 183 -10.02 -11.49 -9.51
N LEU A 184 -9.22 -12.45 -9.02
CA LEU A 184 -9.31 -13.86 -9.41
C LEU A 184 -10.71 -14.44 -9.17
N LYS A 185 -11.28 -14.21 -7.98
CA LYS A 185 -12.63 -14.69 -7.64
C LYS A 185 -13.72 -14.09 -8.53
N ASN A 186 -13.59 -12.82 -8.90
CA ASN A 186 -14.53 -12.14 -9.78
C ASN A 186 -14.38 -12.58 -11.24
N ASN A 187 -13.15 -12.76 -11.74
CA ASN A 187 -12.89 -13.32 -13.07
C ASN A 187 -13.54 -14.70 -13.23
N VAL A 188 -13.40 -15.60 -12.25
CA VAL A 188 -14.04 -16.93 -12.25
C VAL A 188 -15.57 -16.83 -12.24
N LYS A 189 -16.14 -15.92 -11.45
CA LYS A 189 -17.60 -15.80 -11.27
C LYS A 189 -18.30 -15.10 -12.45
N HIS A 190 -17.66 -14.08 -13.03
CA HIS A 190 -18.31 -13.15 -13.97
C HIS A 190 -17.69 -13.14 -15.37
N LYS A 191 -16.56 -13.83 -15.59
CA LYS A 191 -15.78 -13.87 -16.85
C LYS A 191 -15.24 -12.52 -17.36
N THR A 192 -15.55 -11.41 -16.69
CA THR A 192 -15.00 -10.08 -16.95
C THR A 192 -13.63 -9.92 -16.25
N PRO A 193 -12.52 -9.69 -16.98
CA PRO A 193 -11.25 -9.34 -16.36
C PRO A 193 -11.38 -8.02 -15.59
N ILE A 194 -11.11 -8.04 -14.28
CA ILE A 194 -10.87 -6.79 -13.54
C ILE A 194 -9.48 -6.28 -13.92
N PRO A 195 -9.30 -5.01 -14.33
CA PRO A 195 -7.98 -4.42 -14.52
C PRO A 195 -7.19 -4.43 -13.21
N VAL A 196 -6.26 -5.39 -13.09
CA VAL A 196 -5.47 -5.66 -11.88
C VAL A 196 -4.46 -4.55 -11.59
N ILE A 197 -4.14 -3.77 -12.62
CA ILE A 197 -3.15 -2.69 -12.69
C ILE A 197 -3.73 -1.58 -13.59
N SER A 198 -3.63 -0.33 -13.15
CA SER A 198 -4.07 0.86 -13.90
C SER A 198 -3.00 1.38 -14.86
N ASP A 199 -3.42 2.27 -15.76
CA ASP A 199 -2.61 2.86 -16.83
C ASP A 199 -1.47 3.75 -16.30
N ASP A 200 -1.57 4.21 -15.05
CA ASP A 200 -0.59 5.06 -14.34
C ASP A 200 0.42 4.28 -13.47
N VAL A 201 0.48 2.95 -13.60
CA VAL A 201 1.35 2.09 -12.80
C VAL A 201 2.84 2.41 -12.97
N THR A 202 3.57 2.49 -11.86
CA THR A 202 5.03 2.70 -11.91
C THR A 202 5.77 1.37 -12.09
N TYR A 203 6.94 1.38 -12.74
CA TYR A 203 7.79 0.16 -12.84
C TYR A 203 8.23 -0.36 -11.46
N ALA A 204 8.41 0.54 -10.47
CA ALA A 204 8.64 0.19 -9.08
C ALA A 204 7.43 -0.55 -8.45
N GLU A 205 6.20 -0.08 -8.69
CA GLU A 205 4.99 -0.78 -8.26
C GLU A 205 4.88 -2.15 -8.94
N ALA A 206 5.03 -2.23 -10.26
CA ALA A 206 4.97 -3.48 -11.01
C ALA A 206 6.00 -4.51 -10.49
N THR A 207 7.22 -4.07 -10.16
CA THR A 207 8.26 -4.90 -9.52
C THR A 207 7.82 -5.43 -8.15
N ALA A 208 7.12 -4.62 -7.34
CA ALA A 208 6.53 -5.05 -6.08
C ALA A 208 5.38 -6.05 -6.30
N ARG A 209 4.48 -5.81 -7.26
CA ARG A 209 3.37 -6.71 -7.62
C ARG A 209 3.90 -8.09 -8.06
N ILE A 210 4.91 -8.12 -8.94
CA ILE A 210 5.63 -9.33 -9.36
C ILE A 210 6.18 -10.11 -8.17
N SER A 211 6.81 -9.42 -7.22
CA SER A 211 7.37 -10.05 -6.01
C SER A 211 6.28 -10.71 -5.16
N ARG A 212 5.11 -10.05 -5.00
CA ARG A 212 3.93 -10.64 -4.34
C ARG A 212 3.39 -11.84 -5.10
N TRP A 213 3.23 -11.73 -6.43
CA TRP A 213 2.67 -12.79 -7.28
C TRP A 213 3.55 -14.05 -7.34
N ARG A 214 4.88 -13.89 -7.29
CA ARG A 214 5.83 -15.00 -7.17
C ARG A 214 5.67 -15.74 -5.84
N LEU A 215 5.40 -15.02 -4.74
CA LEU A 215 5.20 -15.60 -3.40
C LEU A 215 3.84 -16.31 -3.27
N ASP A 216 2.77 -15.74 -3.83
CA ASP A 216 1.42 -16.36 -3.85
C ASP A 216 1.22 -17.39 -5.00
N ASP A 217 2.30 -17.76 -5.71
CA ASP A 217 2.34 -18.62 -6.91
C ASP A 217 1.20 -18.39 -7.94
N ARG A 218 0.82 -17.12 -8.16
CA ARG A 218 -0.36 -16.74 -8.96
C ARG A 218 -0.38 -17.41 -10.35
N PRO A 219 -1.56 -17.64 -10.96
CA PRO A 219 -1.65 -18.22 -12.31
C PRO A 219 -0.89 -17.37 -13.35
N ALA A 220 -0.27 -18.01 -14.34
CA ALA A 220 0.62 -17.34 -15.27
C ALA A 220 -0.11 -16.55 -16.36
N ASP A 221 -1.30 -17.01 -16.73
CA ASP A 221 -2.34 -16.32 -17.50
C ASP A 221 -2.88 -15.09 -16.72
N TYR A 222 -3.19 -15.24 -15.43
CA TYR A 222 -3.61 -14.12 -14.58
C TYR A 222 -2.56 -13.01 -14.55
N VAL A 223 -1.30 -13.34 -14.31
CA VAL A 223 -0.21 -12.34 -14.28
C VAL A 223 0.01 -11.71 -15.67
N LYS A 224 -0.16 -12.47 -16.75
CA LYS A 224 -0.09 -11.94 -18.13
C LYS A 224 -1.18 -10.89 -18.38
N ALA A 225 -2.42 -11.21 -18.02
CA ALA A 225 -3.56 -10.29 -18.15
C ALA A 225 -3.46 -9.09 -17.19
N ALA A 226 -2.95 -9.29 -15.98
CA ALA A 226 -2.70 -8.23 -15.02
C ALA A 226 -1.68 -7.20 -15.53
N LEU A 227 -0.70 -7.63 -16.34
CA LEU A 227 0.29 -6.78 -16.99
C LEU A 227 -0.16 -6.28 -18.39
N ARG A 228 -1.38 -6.61 -18.84
CA ARG A 228 -1.93 -6.28 -20.17
C ARG A 228 -1.10 -6.85 -21.33
N LEU A 229 -0.51 -8.01 -21.09
CA LEU A 229 0.28 -8.80 -22.04
C LEU A 229 -0.54 -9.94 -22.67
N ASP A 230 -1.80 -10.10 -22.27
CA ASP A 230 -2.75 -11.04 -22.84
C ASP A 230 -3.12 -10.66 -24.28
N ASN A 231 -3.59 -11.63 -25.06
CA ASN A 231 -4.01 -11.46 -26.46
C ASN A 231 -2.96 -10.91 -27.45
N LEU A 232 -1.74 -10.60 -27.01
CA LEU A 232 -0.63 -10.16 -27.86
C LEU A 232 0.05 -11.33 -28.60
N SER A 233 0.58 -11.04 -29.79
CA SER A 233 1.45 -11.95 -30.53
C SER A 233 2.85 -12.03 -29.87
N PRO A 234 3.61 -13.11 -30.09
CA PRO A 234 4.95 -13.28 -29.52
C PRO A 234 5.94 -12.14 -29.86
N ALA A 235 5.85 -11.57 -31.06
CA ALA A 235 6.63 -10.38 -31.43
C ALA A 235 6.13 -9.12 -30.70
N ALA A 236 4.80 -8.92 -30.62
CA ALA A 236 4.22 -7.76 -29.96
C ALA A 236 4.41 -7.74 -28.44
N LEU A 237 4.78 -8.86 -27.81
CA LEU A 237 5.19 -8.91 -26.40
C LEU A 237 6.50 -8.16 -26.13
N LEU A 238 7.47 -8.21 -27.07
CA LEU A 238 8.82 -7.65 -26.89
C LEU A 238 8.78 -6.13 -26.72
N GLU A 239 7.86 -5.48 -27.44
CA GLU A 239 7.64 -4.02 -27.45
C GLU A 239 6.78 -3.53 -26.27
N ARG A 240 6.38 -4.41 -25.32
CA ARG A 240 5.57 -4.00 -24.17
C ARG A 240 6.39 -3.72 -22.92
N GLN A 241 6.02 -2.61 -22.29
CA GLN A 241 6.31 -2.32 -20.90
C GLN A 241 5.96 -3.53 -20.00
N TYR A 242 6.85 -3.86 -19.06
CA TYR A 242 6.73 -4.96 -18.10
C TYR A 242 6.75 -6.39 -18.69
N PHE A 243 7.06 -6.59 -19.98
CA PHE A 243 7.28 -7.94 -20.52
C PHE A 243 8.51 -8.61 -19.89
N ASP A 244 9.56 -7.85 -19.63
CA ASP A 244 10.74 -8.26 -18.87
C ASP A 244 10.39 -8.75 -17.44
N LEU A 245 9.54 -8.00 -16.75
CA LEU A 245 8.96 -8.40 -15.45
C LEU A 245 8.16 -9.69 -15.57
N TYR A 246 7.37 -9.88 -16.63
CA TYR A 246 6.66 -11.15 -16.88
C TYR A 246 7.62 -12.33 -17.07
N VAL A 247 8.74 -12.13 -17.80
CA VAL A 247 9.79 -13.15 -17.92
C VAL A 247 10.43 -13.48 -16.57
N ILE A 248 10.70 -12.49 -15.72
CA ILE A 248 11.22 -12.71 -14.36
C ILE A 248 10.24 -13.53 -13.50
N PHE A 249 8.93 -13.26 -13.64
CA PHE A 249 7.89 -14.07 -13.00
C PHE A 249 7.85 -15.50 -13.55
N LEU A 250 7.85 -15.70 -14.88
CA LEU A 250 7.85 -17.02 -15.51
C LEU A 250 9.07 -17.84 -15.12
N LYS A 251 10.26 -17.22 -15.09
CA LYS A 251 11.52 -17.86 -14.62
C LYS A 251 11.40 -18.37 -13.19
N SER A 252 10.65 -17.66 -12.34
CA SER A 252 10.37 -18.11 -10.97
C SER A 252 9.46 -19.34 -10.92
N LYS A 253 8.57 -19.54 -11.90
CA LYS A 253 7.77 -20.77 -12.04
C LYS A 253 8.58 -21.90 -12.69
N THR A 254 9.32 -21.67 -13.79
CA THR A 254 10.11 -22.74 -14.43
C THR A 254 11.18 -23.31 -13.49
N ASN A 255 11.86 -22.45 -12.72
CA ASN A 255 12.75 -22.89 -11.65
C ASN A 255 12.04 -23.77 -10.61
N ARG A 256 10.82 -23.42 -10.17
CA ARG A 256 10.04 -24.25 -9.23
C ARG A 256 9.66 -25.61 -9.84
N MET A 257 9.28 -25.65 -11.11
CA MET A 257 8.98 -26.88 -11.83
C MET A 257 10.22 -27.80 -11.90
N PHE A 258 11.38 -27.28 -12.29
CA PHE A 258 12.63 -28.03 -12.29
C PHE A 258 13.03 -28.50 -10.88
N SER A 259 12.85 -27.69 -9.84
CA SER A 259 13.08 -28.09 -8.44
C SER A 259 12.12 -29.20 -7.98
N ALA A 260 10.91 -29.27 -8.52
CA ALA A 260 9.93 -30.33 -8.27
C ALA A 260 10.15 -31.61 -9.11
N GLY A 261 11.20 -31.65 -9.96
CA GLY A 261 11.51 -32.80 -10.81
C GLY A 261 10.70 -32.88 -12.12
N GLU A 262 10.03 -31.80 -12.50
CA GLU A 262 9.26 -31.75 -13.75
C GLU A 262 10.19 -31.83 -14.98
N SER A 263 9.76 -32.58 -16.01
CA SER A 263 10.57 -32.78 -17.22
C SER A 263 10.72 -31.49 -18.04
N LYS A 264 11.79 -31.42 -18.84
CA LYS A 264 12.07 -30.25 -19.71
C LYS A 264 10.90 -30.01 -20.67
N GLU A 265 10.30 -31.06 -21.21
CA GLU A 265 9.20 -31.03 -22.17
C GLU A 265 7.93 -30.44 -21.54
N LYS A 266 7.67 -30.75 -20.26
CA LYS A 266 6.55 -30.17 -19.51
C LYS A 266 6.77 -28.69 -19.20
N VAL A 267 7.99 -28.30 -18.82
CA VAL A 267 8.38 -26.90 -18.65
C VAL A 267 8.32 -26.14 -19.98
N GLU A 268 8.71 -26.77 -21.08
CA GLU A 268 8.65 -26.21 -22.42
C GLU A 268 7.21 -25.99 -22.89
N SER A 269 6.33 -26.97 -22.69
CA SER A 269 4.89 -26.84 -22.96
C SER A 269 4.24 -25.71 -22.15
N PHE A 270 4.62 -25.56 -20.87
CA PHE A 270 4.21 -24.42 -20.04
C PHE A 270 4.71 -23.08 -20.60
N VAL A 271 5.99 -22.98 -20.97
CA VAL A 271 6.58 -21.74 -21.53
C VAL A 271 5.96 -21.37 -22.88
N LYS A 272 5.78 -22.34 -23.79
CA LYS A 272 5.12 -22.12 -25.08
C LYS A 272 3.68 -21.63 -24.90
N THR A 273 2.93 -22.22 -23.96
CA THR A 273 1.57 -21.77 -23.65
C THR A 273 1.56 -20.38 -23.02
N ALA A 274 2.42 -20.10 -22.03
CA ALA A 274 2.50 -18.79 -21.38
C ALA A 274 2.93 -17.66 -22.32
N LEU A 275 3.73 -17.93 -23.34
CA LEU A 275 4.22 -16.95 -24.32
C LEU A 275 3.45 -16.94 -25.65
N ASN A 276 2.33 -17.66 -25.78
CA ASN A 276 1.52 -17.79 -27.01
C ASN A 276 2.30 -18.40 -28.21
N LEU A 277 3.29 -19.26 -27.96
CA LEU A 277 4.15 -19.88 -28.99
C LEU A 277 3.57 -21.16 -29.58
N ASN A 278 2.43 -21.66 -29.08
CA ASN A 278 1.81 -22.93 -29.50
C ASN A 278 1.39 -22.95 -30.99
N SER A 279 1.32 -21.78 -31.64
CA SER A 279 0.98 -21.62 -33.07
C SER A 279 2.16 -21.17 -33.95
N MET A 280 3.39 -21.20 -33.44
CA MET A 280 4.62 -20.86 -34.19
C MET A 280 5.33 -22.11 -34.71
N SER A 281 6.09 -21.98 -35.80
CA SER A 281 7.07 -23.02 -36.15
C SER A 281 8.15 -23.12 -35.06
N PRO A 282 8.69 -24.31 -34.77
CA PRO A 282 9.91 -24.44 -33.96
C PRO A 282 11.08 -23.59 -34.46
N GLU A 283 11.10 -23.26 -35.76
CA GLU A 283 12.11 -22.43 -36.42
C GLU A 283 11.93 -20.92 -36.14
N ASP A 284 10.70 -20.45 -35.91
CA ASP A 284 10.37 -19.05 -35.65
C ASP A 284 10.61 -18.63 -34.19
N ILE A 285 10.59 -19.60 -33.26
CA ILE A 285 10.73 -19.34 -31.82
C ILE A 285 12.13 -18.79 -31.48
N PRO A 286 13.25 -19.36 -31.98
CA PRO A 286 14.59 -18.80 -31.78
C PRO A 286 14.76 -17.38 -32.32
N THR A 287 14.22 -17.09 -33.50
CA THR A 287 14.38 -15.79 -34.19
C THR A 287 13.53 -14.70 -33.54
N THR A 288 12.30 -15.02 -33.12
CA THR A 288 11.38 -14.05 -32.51
C THR A 288 11.71 -13.79 -31.04
N ILE A 289 11.83 -14.85 -30.22
CA ILE A 289 11.83 -14.73 -28.74
C ILE A 289 12.94 -15.57 -28.07
N GLY A 290 13.88 -16.10 -28.87
CA GLY A 290 14.84 -17.14 -28.48
C GLY A 290 15.66 -16.81 -27.23
N LYS A 291 16.11 -15.56 -27.06
CA LYS A 291 16.84 -15.12 -25.86
C LYS A 291 16.04 -15.38 -24.57
N TYR A 292 14.77 -15.00 -24.57
CA TYR A 292 13.88 -15.17 -23.41
C TYR A 292 13.43 -16.62 -23.25
N TYR A 293 13.13 -17.30 -24.36
CA TYR A 293 12.77 -18.72 -24.38
C TYR A 293 13.87 -19.61 -23.80
N SER A 294 15.10 -19.51 -24.31
CA SER A 294 16.26 -20.23 -23.80
C SER A 294 16.56 -19.88 -22.34
N TYR A 295 16.43 -18.61 -21.94
CA TYR A 295 16.58 -18.18 -20.55
C TYR A 295 15.57 -18.86 -19.61
N LEU A 296 14.32 -19.09 -20.04
CA LEU A 296 13.30 -19.74 -19.23
C LEU A 296 13.51 -21.25 -19.06
N LEU A 297 14.08 -21.92 -20.07
CA LEU A 297 14.28 -23.38 -20.10
C LEU A 297 15.59 -23.87 -19.44
N VAL A 298 16.54 -22.99 -19.16
CA VAL A 298 17.72 -23.33 -18.35
C VAL A 298 17.31 -23.38 -16.86
N PRO A 299 17.50 -24.49 -16.12
CA PRO A 299 17.27 -24.49 -14.67
C PRO A 299 18.23 -23.53 -13.96
N LYS A 300 17.79 -22.87 -12.87
CA LYS A 300 18.78 -22.25 -11.96
C LYS A 300 19.68 -23.37 -11.41
N ALA A 301 20.99 -23.22 -11.58
CA ALA A 301 21.95 -24.12 -10.94
C ALA A 301 21.67 -24.19 -9.43
N ARG A 302 21.71 -25.40 -8.85
CA ARG A 302 21.71 -25.56 -7.41
C ARG A 302 23.03 -25.00 -6.90
N THR A 303 22.97 -23.90 -6.13
CA THR A 303 24.04 -23.61 -5.18
C THR A 303 24.05 -24.77 -4.19
N LEU A 304 25.23 -25.35 -3.97
CA LEU A 304 25.46 -26.30 -2.89
C LEU A 304 25.75 -25.46 -1.65
N ASP A 305 24.66 -25.12 -0.96
CA ASP A 305 24.63 -24.47 0.35
C ASP A 305 24.43 -25.53 1.44
#